data_AF-A0A228IMY5-F1
#
_entry.id   AF-A0A228IMY5-F1
#
_cell.length_a   1.000
_cell.length_b   1.000
_cell.length_c   1.000
_cell.angle_alpha   90.00
_cell.angle_beta   90.00
_cell.angle_gamma   90.00
#
_symmetry.space_group_name_H-M   'P 1'
#
loop_
_entity.id
_entity.type
_entity.pdbx_description
1 polymer ?
#
loop_
_entity_poly.entity_id
_entity_poly.type
_entity_poly.pdbx_seq_one_letter_code
_entity_poly.pdbx_strand_id
1 'polypeptide(L)'
;MHMRGIGFIPGLVVKDDFKYGDENLMVIYIYNEICADKDGKFKMDKENLIVPPALVTKMDWRANGGFETVGRLKSVEMDVFSDHCFYDDLRMRYINGEKKICEKFEPCGIYAISNIGAEAVGIYEKLNPGVRVIE
;
A
#
# COMPACT_ATOMS: atom_id res chain seq x y z
N MET A 1 -13.04 -4.81 17.52
CA MET A 1 -12.74 -5.83 16.51
C MET A 1 -11.50 -6.62 16.96
N HIS A 2 -11.55 -7.96 17.01
CA HIS A 2 -10.38 -8.78 17.35
C HIS A 2 -9.99 -9.59 16.11
N MET A 3 -8.97 -9.12 15.38
CA MET A 3 -8.37 -9.89 14.28
C MET A 3 -7.34 -10.85 14.85
N ARG A 4 -7.35 -12.10 14.38
CA ARG A 4 -6.26 -13.02 14.68
C ARG A 4 -5.00 -12.51 13.98
N GLY A 5 -3.90 -12.38 14.72
CA GLY A 5 -2.61 -12.05 14.13
C GLY A 5 -2.21 -13.10 13.10
N ILE A 6 -1.77 -12.64 11.92
CA ILE A 6 -1.42 -13.49 10.77
C ILE A 6 0.10 -13.55 10.51
N GLY A 7 0.90 -12.76 11.22
CA GLY A 7 2.36 -12.65 11.02
C GLY A 7 2.75 -11.26 10.54
N PHE A 8 3.94 -11.16 9.94
CA PHE A 8 4.46 -9.92 9.33
C PHE A 8 4.23 -9.95 7.83
N ILE A 9 3.67 -8.88 7.27
CA ILE A 9 3.50 -8.74 5.83
C ILE A 9 4.51 -7.73 5.33
N PRO A 10 5.40 -8.10 4.39
CA PRO A 10 6.37 -7.19 3.86
C PRO A 10 5.71 -6.13 2.97
N GLY A 11 6.27 -4.93 3.01
CA GLY A 11 5.86 -3.82 2.17
C GLY A 11 7.05 -2.98 1.72
N LEU A 12 6.81 -2.10 0.76
CA LEU A 12 7.79 -1.19 0.20
C LEU A 12 7.20 0.21 0.07
N VAL A 13 7.88 1.21 0.63
CA VAL A 13 7.63 2.62 0.30
C VAL A 13 8.31 2.88 -1.03
N VAL A 14 7.52 3.04 -2.10
CA VAL A 14 8.05 3.23 -3.46
C VAL A 14 8.29 4.69 -3.80
N LYS A 15 7.54 5.60 -3.17
CA LYS A 15 7.67 7.06 -3.25
C LYS A 15 7.24 7.68 -1.93
N ASP A 16 7.85 8.79 -1.52
CA ASP A 16 7.52 9.50 -0.27
C ASP A 16 7.19 11.00 -0.46
N ASP A 17 6.97 11.41 -1.70
CA ASP A 17 6.75 12.78 -2.15
C ASP A 17 5.44 12.96 -2.95
N PHE A 18 4.50 12.01 -2.86
CA PHE A 18 3.24 12.07 -3.59
C PHE A 18 2.38 13.24 -3.09
N LYS A 19 1.97 14.14 -3.99
CA LYS A 19 1.26 15.38 -3.63
C LYS A 19 -0.26 15.17 -3.48
N TYR A 20 -0.75 15.26 -2.25
CA TYR A 20 -2.19 15.24 -1.94
C TYR A 20 -2.59 16.53 -1.20
N GLY A 21 -3.15 17.49 -1.94
CA GLY A 21 -3.32 18.85 -1.41
C GLY A 21 -1.96 19.45 -1.03
N ASP A 22 -1.83 19.90 0.22
CA ASP A 22 -0.60 20.42 0.81
C ASP A 22 0.26 19.33 1.49
N GLU A 23 -0.24 18.09 1.56
CA GLU A 23 0.43 16.96 2.19
C GLU A 23 1.29 16.17 1.20
N ASN A 24 2.39 15.61 1.72
CA ASN A 24 3.17 14.59 1.03
C ASN A 24 2.80 13.22 1.59
N LEU A 25 2.24 12.37 0.73
CA LEU A 25 1.90 10.99 1.06
C LEU A 25 3.00 10.05 0.56
N MET A 26 3.04 8.88 1.19
CA MET A 26 3.84 7.77 0.71
C MET A 26 2.98 6.86 -0.15
N VAL A 27 3.54 6.43 -1.28
CA VAL A 27 2.98 5.33 -2.06
C VAL A 27 3.59 4.06 -1.52
N ILE A 28 2.75 3.13 -1.10
CA ILE A 28 3.19 1.83 -0.58
C ILE A 28 2.72 0.67 -1.43
N TYR A 29 3.58 -0.33 -1.52
CA TYR A 29 3.26 -1.66 -1.99
C TYR A 29 3.20 -2.60 -0.80
N ILE A 30 2.20 -3.47 -0.78
CA ILE A 30 2.06 -4.53 0.22
C ILE A 30 2.02 -5.85 -0.55
N TYR A 31 2.93 -6.77 -0.22
CA TYR A 31 3.09 -8.00 -0.98
C TYR A 31 2.24 -9.13 -0.40
N ASN A 32 1.82 -10.06 -1.27
CA ASN A 32 1.08 -11.24 -0.86
C ASN A 32 2.01 -12.34 -0.31
N GLU A 33 2.68 -12.00 0.78
CA GLU A 33 3.63 -12.86 1.49
C GLU A 33 3.44 -12.70 3.00
N ILE A 34 3.64 -13.78 3.75
CA ILE A 34 3.52 -13.77 5.21
C ILE A 34 4.82 -14.33 5.80
N CYS A 35 5.53 -13.49 6.53
CA CYS A 35 6.76 -13.83 7.22
C CYS A 35 6.48 -14.13 8.70
N ALA A 36 7.15 -15.15 9.24
CA ALA A 36 7.12 -15.47 10.66
C ALA A 36 7.88 -14.45 11.52
N ASP A 37 8.86 -13.78 10.92
CA ASP A 37 9.72 -12.77 11.53
C ASP A 37 9.79 -11.51 10.64
N LYS A 38 10.02 -10.35 11.25
CA LYS A 38 10.05 -9.06 10.53
C LYS A 38 11.21 -8.94 9.54
N ASP A 39 12.30 -9.68 9.75
CA ASP A 39 13.48 -9.71 8.88
C ASP A 39 13.39 -10.88 7.86
N GLY A 40 12.20 -11.46 7.71
CA GLY A 40 11.92 -12.51 6.73
C GLY A 40 12.23 -12.05 5.30
N LYS A 41 12.95 -12.89 4.55
CA LYS A 41 13.24 -12.63 3.15
C LYS A 41 12.00 -12.88 2.31
N PHE A 42 11.70 -11.95 1.41
CA PHE A 42 10.61 -12.07 0.44
C PHE A 42 11.08 -11.57 -0.93
N LYS A 43 10.37 -11.96 -1.98
CA LYS A 43 10.62 -11.46 -3.34
C LYS A 43 9.82 -10.17 -3.54
N MET A 44 10.51 -9.09 -3.89
CA MET A 44 9.86 -7.88 -4.37
C MET A 44 9.44 -8.10 -5.82
N ASP A 45 8.17 -8.38 -6.01
CA ASP A 45 7.55 -8.62 -7.30
C ASP A 45 6.27 -7.80 -7.35
N LYS A 46 6.25 -6.76 -8.19
CA LYS A 46 5.11 -5.83 -8.27
C LYS A 46 3.84 -6.48 -8.82
N GLU A 47 3.95 -7.67 -9.41
CA GLU A 47 2.80 -8.47 -9.84
C GLU A 47 2.22 -9.31 -8.69
N ASN A 48 2.92 -9.41 -7.55
CA ASN A 48 2.51 -10.17 -6.36
C ASN A 48 2.04 -9.25 -5.21
N LEU A 49 1.28 -8.20 -5.52
CA LEU A 49 0.70 -7.31 -4.53
C LEU A 49 -0.58 -7.91 -3.92
N ILE A 50 -0.69 -7.89 -2.60
CA ILE A 50 -1.90 -8.35 -1.92
C ILE A 50 -3.03 -7.35 -2.12
N VAL A 51 -2.76 -6.06 -1.99
CA VAL A 51 -3.70 -4.95 -2.24
C VAL A 51 -3.11 -4.00 -3.27
N PRO A 52 -3.93 -3.25 -4.02
CA PRO A 52 -3.42 -2.22 -4.91
C PRO A 52 -2.53 -1.21 -4.17
N PRO A 53 -1.65 -0.47 -4.88
CA PRO A 53 -0.85 0.59 -4.27
C PRO A 53 -1.72 1.57 -3.48
N ALA A 54 -1.31 1.88 -2.25
CA ALA A 54 -2.05 2.75 -1.35
C ALA A 54 -1.28 4.04 -1.05
N LEU A 55 -2.02 5.11 -0.76
CA LEU A 55 -1.47 6.38 -0.32
C LEU A 55 -1.62 6.48 1.20
N VAL A 56 -0.51 6.50 1.93
CA VAL A 56 -0.50 6.54 3.40
C VAL A 56 0.30 7.72 3.93
N THR A 57 0.10 8.05 5.20
CA THR A 57 0.78 9.18 5.83
C THR A 57 2.05 8.72 6.56
N LYS A 58 2.93 9.66 6.91
CA LYS A 58 4.05 9.37 7.84
C LYS A 58 3.59 9.03 9.25
N MET A 59 2.32 9.23 9.59
CA MET A 59 1.80 8.93 10.93
C MET A 59 1.72 7.43 11.18
N ASP A 60 1.57 6.62 10.14
CA ASP A 60 1.50 5.16 10.22
C ASP A 60 2.87 4.52 10.62
N TRP A 61 3.94 5.31 10.73
CA TRP A 61 5.26 4.89 11.24
C TRP A 61 5.53 5.30 12.70
N ARG A 62 4.59 5.99 13.35
CA ARG A 62 4.74 6.37 14.77
C ARG A 62 4.64 5.13 15.66
N ALA A 63 4.98 5.28 16.94
CA ALA A 63 4.69 4.24 17.93
C ALA A 63 3.20 3.84 17.84
N ASN A 64 2.93 2.54 17.68
CA ASN A 64 1.61 1.95 17.42
C ASN A 64 0.99 2.23 16.03
N GLY A 65 1.75 2.77 15.07
CA GLY A 65 1.28 3.07 13.70
C GLY A 65 1.16 1.85 12.77
N GLY A 66 1.67 0.70 13.19
CA GLY A 66 1.53 -0.60 12.51
C GLY A 66 2.51 -0.85 11.37
N PHE A 67 3.22 0.16 10.85
CA PHE A 67 4.39 -0.05 9.98
C PHE A 67 5.71 0.11 10.73
N GLU A 68 6.71 -0.68 10.34
CA GLU A 68 8.09 -0.61 10.83
C GLU A 68 9.06 -0.62 9.65
N THR A 69 10.09 0.23 9.69
CA THR A 69 11.14 0.25 8.68
C THR A 69 12.25 -0.71 9.05
N VAL A 70 12.39 -1.82 8.29
CA VAL A 70 13.45 -2.83 8.49
C VAL A 70 14.70 -2.59 7.63
N GLY A 71 14.62 -1.70 6.64
CA GLY A 71 15.75 -1.41 5.76
C GLY A 71 15.48 -0.31 4.74
N ARG A 72 16.50 0.00 3.93
CA ARG A 72 16.42 0.91 2.79
C ARG A 72 17.09 0.26 1.58
N LEU A 73 16.46 0.39 0.43
CA LEU A 73 16.94 -0.17 -0.83
C LEU A 73 17.42 0.94 -1.76
N LYS A 74 18.32 0.60 -2.67
CA LYS A 74 18.65 1.46 -3.81
C LYS A 74 17.57 1.31 -4.88
N SER A 75 17.34 2.34 -5.68
CA SER A 75 16.33 2.31 -6.74
C SER A 75 16.50 1.17 -7.74
N VAL A 76 17.74 0.77 -8.05
CA VAL A 76 18.05 -0.36 -8.93
C VAL A 76 17.62 -1.72 -8.39
N GLU A 77 17.36 -1.82 -7.09
CA GLU A 77 16.95 -3.07 -6.41
C GLU A 77 15.43 -3.21 -6.30
N MET A 78 14.67 -2.18 -6.68
CA MET A 78 13.22 -2.12 -6.54
C MET A 78 12.53 -2.54 -7.84
N ASP A 79 11.67 -3.55 -7.78
CA ASP A 79 10.72 -3.86 -8.85
C ASP A 79 9.43 -3.06 -8.64
N VAL A 80 9.27 -1.96 -9.37
CA VAL A 80 8.14 -1.01 -9.23
C VAL A 80 7.52 -0.66 -10.58
N PHE A 81 6.27 -0.17 -10.55
CA PHE A 81 5.64 0.40 -11.75
C PHE A 81 6.30 1.74 -12.13
N SER A 82 6.47 1.97 -13.42
CA SER A 82 7.07 3.20 -13.95
C SER A 82 6.22 4.44 -13.70
N ASP A 83 4.90 4.28 -13.67
CA ASP A 83 3.93 5.29 -13.25
C ASP A 83 2.92 4.68 -12.29
N HIS A 84 2.14 5.50 -11.59
CA HIS A 84 1.08 5.07 -10.70
C HIS A 84 -0.20 5.84 -11.03
N CYS A 85 -1.25 5.12 -11.40
CA CYS A 85 -2.57 5.66 -11.60
C CYS A 85 -3.46 5.34 -10.39
N PHE A 86 -4.24 6.33 -9.98
CA PHE A 86 -5.19 6.24 -8.88
C PHE A 86 -6.55 6.72 -9.35
N TYR A 87 -7.61 6.03 -8.91
CA TYR A 87 -8.97 6.44 -9.21
C TYR A 87 -9.43 7.57 -8.28
N ASP A 88 -9.74 8.73 -8.84
CA ASP A 88 -10.34 9.87 -8.14
C ASP A 88 -11.86 9.72 -8.13
N ASP A 89 -12.42 9.15 -7.06
CA ASP A 89 -13.85 8.92 -6.88
C ASP A 89 -14.68 10.20 -7.04
N LEU A 90 -14.18 11.34 -6.53
CA LEU A 90 -14.88 12.62 -6.57
C LEU A 90 -15.05 13.13 -8.00
N ARG A 91 -14.13 12.76 -8.90
CA ARG A 91 -14.10 13.21 -10.30
C ARG A 91 -14.35 12.09 -11.31
N MET A 92 -14.58 10.88 -10.82
CA MET A 92 -14.82 9.66 -11.60
C MET A 92 -13.81 9.45 -12.73
N ARG A 93 -12.51 9.59 -12.43
CA ARG A 93 -11.42 9.47 -13.43
C ARG A 93 -10.12 8.99 -12.81
N TYR A 94 -9.26 8.41 -13.64
CA TYR A 94 -7.91 8.01 -13.25
C TYR A 94 -6.93 9.17 -13.38
N ILE A 95 -6.12 9.38 -12.34
CA ILE A 95 -5.08 10.41 -12.32
C ILE A 95 -3.75 9.84 -11.84
N ASN A 96 -2.65 10.40 -12.32
CA ASN A 96 -1.32 10.07 -11.84
C ASN A 96 -0.87 10.97 -10.67
N GLY A 97 0.37 10.80 -10.21
CA GLY A 97 0.92 11.59 -9.11
C GLY A 97 1.03 13.10 -9.37
N GLU A 98 0.94 13.53 -10.63
CA GLU A 98 0.89 14.95 -11.01
C GLU A 98 -0.55 15.47 -11.16
N LYS A 99 -1.55 14.66 -10.80
CA LYS A 99 -3.00 14.92 -10.99
C LYS A 99 -3.41 15.08 -12.46
N LYS A 100 -2.62 14.54 -13.39
CA LYS A 100 -2.96 14.47 -14.81
C LYS A 100 -3.77 13.22 -15.08
N ILE A 101 -4.72 13.30 -16.02
CA ILE A 101 -5.48 12.13 -16.46
C ILE A 101 -4.51 11.10 -17.03
N CYS A 102 -4.64 9.85 -16.61
CA CYS A 102 -3.85 8.75 -17.12
C CYS A 102 -4.74 7.62 -17.62
N GLU A 103 -4.19 6.77 -18.49
CA GLU A 103 -4.84 5.54 -18.90
C GLU A 103 -4.80 4.54 -17.74
N LYS A 104 -5.94 3.90 -17.48
CA LYS A 104 -6.06 2.90 -16.42
C LYS A 104 -5.13 1.72 -16.70
N PHE A 105 -4.35 1.32 -15.70
CA PHE A 105 -3.69 0.01 -15.67
C PHE A 105 -3.89 -0.63 -14.29
N GLU A 106 -3.85 -1.96 -14.23
CA GLU A 106 -3.95 -2.70 -12.97
C GLU A 106 -2.55 -3.06 -12.44
N PRO A 107 -2.35 -3.13 -11.12
CA PRO A 107 -3.31 -2.78 -10.07
C PRO A 107 -3.45 -1.26 -9.89
N CYS A 108 -4.70 -0.79 -9.88
CA CYS A 108 -5.02 0.64 -9.68
C CYS A 108 -5.48 0.91 -8.25
N GLY A 109 -4.79 1.81 -7.55
CA GLY A 109 -5.22 2.30 -6.23
C GLY A 109 -6.35 3.33 -6.31
N ILE A 110 -6.80 3.79 -5.15
CA ILE A 110 -7.76 4.89 -5.00
C ILE A 110 -6.98 6.17 -4.65
N TYR A 111 -7.38 7.31 -5.21
CA TYR A 111 -6.84 8.61 -4.87
C TYR A 111 -7.47 9.10 -3.55
N ALA A 112 -7.09 8.47 -2.44
CA ALA A 112 -7.52 8.80 -1.10
C ALA A 112 -6.43 8.43 -0.09
N ILE A 113 -6.40 9.14 1.04
CA ILE A 113 -5.53 8.76 2.16
C ILE A 113 -6.10 7.49 2.80
N SER A 114 -5.29 6.44 2.82
CA SER A 114 -5.55 5.23 3.58
C SER A 114 -4.80 5.28 4.92
N ASN A 115 -5.37 4.60 5.92
CA ASN A 115 -4.76 4.41 7.23
C ASN A 115 -4.46 2.93 7.46
N ILE A 116 -3.62 2.64 8.45
CA ILE A 116 -3.25 1.25 8.77
C ILE A 116 -4.44 0.31 9.01
N GLY A 117 -5.54 0.81 9.59
CA GLY A 117 -6.73 0.00 9.86
C GLY A 117 -7.41 -0.45 8.57
N ALA A 118 -7.59 0.48 7.63
CA ALA A 118 -8.17 0.19 6.32
C ALA A 118 -7.31 -0.81 5.52
N GLU A 119 -5.99 -0.63 5.51
CA GLU A 119 -5.06 -1.57 4.88
C GLU A 119 -5.13 -2.96 5.54
N ALA A 120 -5.13 -3.02 6.87
CA ALA A 120 -5.21 -4.28 7.61
C ALA A 120 -6.53 -5.03 7.33
N VAL A 121 -7.66 -4.33 7.23
CA VAL A 121 -8.95 -4.91 6.85
C VAL A 121 -8.91 -5.45 5.43
N GLY A 122 -8.44 -4.65 4.45
CA GLY A 122 -8.37 -5.06 3.05
C GLY A 122 -7.48 -6.28 2.84
N ILE A 123 -6.34 -6.33 3.53
CA ILE A 123 -5.45 -7.50 3.60
C ILE A 123 -6.17 -8.71 4.19
N TYR A 124 -6.82 -8.54 5.34
CA TYR A 124 -7.46 -9.64 6.07
C TYR A 124 -8.58 -10.28 5.25
N GLU A 125 -9.43 -9.48 4.61
CA GLU A 125 -10.51 -9.98 3.74
C GLU A 125 -9.96 -10.73 2.52
N LYS A 126 -8.85 -10.27 1.93
CA LYS A 126 -8.21 -10.97 0.80
C LYS A 126 -7.59 -12.31 1.20
N LEU A 127 -7.01 -12.39 2.40
CA LEU A 127 -6.45 -13.64 2.93
C LEU A 127 -7.51 -14.62 3.42
N ASN A 128 -8.73 -14.15 3.70
CA ASN A 128 -9.82 -14.96 4.21
C ASN A 128 -11.06 -14.83 3.32
N PRO A 129 -11.07 -15.45 2.12
CA PRO A 129 -12.21 -15.38 1.21
C PRO A 129 -13.51 -15.80 1.90
N GLY A 130 -14.55 -14.97 1.78
CA GLY A 130 -15.84 -15.20 2.42
C GLY A 130 -15.98 -14.61 3.82
N VAL A 131 -14.92 -14.04 4.39
CA VAL A 131 -15.00 -13.20 5.59
C VAL A 131 -15.19 -11.74 5.14
N ARG A 132 -16.18 -11.08 5.74
CA ARG A 132 -16.38 -9.64 5.61
C ARG A 132 -16.25 -9.01 6.98
N VAL A 133 -15.41 -7.99 7.09
CA VAL A 133 -15.31 -7.18 8.29
C VAL A 133 -16.49 -6.22 8.32
N ILE A 134 -17.25 -6.22 9.41
CA ILE A 134 -18.32 -5.27 9.67
C ILE A 134 -17.84 -4.37 10.80
N GLU A 135 -17.75 -3.08 10.53
CA GLU A 135 -17.44 -2.03 11.52
C GLU A 135 -18.64 -1.71 12.42
#